data_AF-A0A0J7Y3T5-F1
#
_entry.id   AF-A0A0J7Y3T5-F1
#
_cell.length_a   1.000
_cell.length_b   1.000
_cell.length_c   1.000
_cell.angle_alpha   90.00
_cell.angle_beta   90.00
_cell.angle_gamma   90.00
#
_symmetry.space_group_name_H-M   'P 1'
#
loop_
_entity.id
_entity.type
_entity.pdbx_description
1 polymer ?
#
loop_
_entity_poly.entity_id
_entity_poly.type
_entity_poly.pdbx_seq_one_letter_code
_entity_poly.pdbx_strand_id
1 'polypeptide(L)'
;MSNSLSPHTIAIVKSTGPALRQHGVAITTAMYARLFQDAEVKAMFDQAAQDSGEQPRRLAAAILGYAENIDRLEVLGGAVARMVARHVDTGVKPEHYPKVAAALLPAIRDVLGEQVATDAVLAAWGEAYQFLADILIAQEAEAYAAAA
;
A
#
# COMPACT_ATOMS: atom_id res chain seq x y z
N MET A 1 -5.38 18.86 -10.28
CA MET A 1 -5.51 17.95 -9.12
C MET A 1 -4.41 18.34 -8.15
N SER A 2 -4.72 18.53 -6.87
CA SER A 2 -3.73 19.01 -5.89
C SER A 2 -2.56 18.02 -5.77
N ASN A 3 -1.33 18.50 -5.88
CA ASN A 3 -0.10 17.69 -5.76
C ASN A 3 0.21 17.28 -4.30
N SER A 4 -0.78 17.32 -3.40
CA SER A 4 -0.58 17.05 -1.97
C SER A 4 -1.86 16.56 -1.30
N LEU A 5 -1.68 15.70 -0.29
CA LEU A 5 -2.74 15.25 0.61
C LEU A 5 -3.25 16.40 1.49
N SER A 6 -4.51 16.31 1.90
CA SER A 6 -5.07 17.31 2.82
C SER A 6 -4.37 17.25 4.19
N PRO A 7 -4.22 18.38 4.90
CA PRO A 7 -3.67 18.38 6.26
C PRO A 7 -4.46 17.48 7.23
N HIS A 8 -5.77 17.36 7.01
CA HIS A 8 -6.64 16.48 7.78
C HIS A 8 -6.30 15.00 7.56
N THR A 9 -6.13 14.59 6.29
CA THR A 9 -5.73 13.22 5.91
C THR A 9 -4.38 12.86 6.50
N ILE A 10 -3.40 13.76 6.39
CA ILE A 10 -2.06 13.61 6.98
C ILE A 10 -2.16 13.40 8.49
N ALA A 11 -2.96 14.23 9.19
CA ALA A 11 -3.12 14.14 10.64
C ALA A 11 -3.72 12.79 11.08
N ILE A 12 -4.73 12.28 10.36
CA ILE A 12 -5.35 10.99 10.65
C ILE A 12 -4.38 9.83 10.40
N VAL A 13 -3.68 9.82 9.26
CA VAL A 13 -2.72 8.75 8.95
C VAL A 13 -1.59 8.72 9.98
N LYS A 14 -1.07 9.89 10.38
CA LYS A 14 -0.04 9.98 11.42
C LYS A 14 -0.53 9.53 12.79
N SER A 15 -1.74 9.91 13.20
CA SER A 15 -2.28 9.54 14.52
C SER A 15 -2.62 8.05 14.62
N THR A 16 -3.01 7.42 13.50
CA THR A 16 -3.37 5.98 13.46
C THR A 16 -2.20 5.08 13.06
N GLY A 17 -1.13 5.64 12.49
CA GLY A 17 0.10 4.92 12.12
C GLY A 17 0.69 4.02 13.22
N PRO A 18 0.76 4.44 14.50
CA PRO A 18 1.23 3.57 15.58
C PRO A 18 0.40 2.29 15.78
N ALA A 19 -0.93 2.37 15.64
CA ALA A 19 -1.80 1.19 15.73
C ALA A 19 -1.54 0.24 14.54
N LEU A 20 -1.37 0.79 13.33
CA LEU A 20 -0.96 -0.02 12.18
C LEU A 20 0.45 -0.60 12.37
N ARG A 21 1.36 0.07 13.07
CA ARG A 21 2.70 -0.45 13.35
C ARG A 21 2.63 -1.69 14.22
N GLN A 22 1.81 -1.65 15.27
CA GLN A 22 1.62 -2.76 16.20
C GLN A 22 0.98 -3.97 15.52
N HIS A 23 0.07 -3.75 14.55
CA HIS A 23 -0.70 -4.80 13.91
C HIS A 23 -0.33 -5.05 12.44
N GLY A 24 0.76 -4.47 11.95
CA GLY A 24 1.04 -4.37 10.51
C GLY A 24 1.09 -5.72 9.80
N VAL A 25 1.73 -6.73 10.40
CA VAL A 25 1.80 -8.09 9.84
C VAL A 25 0.43 -8.77 9.82
N ALA A 26 -0.39 -8.57 10.86
CA ALA A 26 -1.75 -9.12 10.90
C ALA A 26 -2.63 -8.49 9.82
N ILE A 27 -2.55 -7.17 9.65
CA ILE A 27 -3.25 -6.42 8.60
C ILE A 27 -2.84 -6.92 7.22
N THR A 28 -1.55 -7.00 6.92
CA THR A 28 -1.09 -7.44 5.59
C THR A 28 -1.37 -8.92 5.34
N THR A 29 -1.37 -9.75 6.37
CA THR A 29 -1.81 -11.16 6.25
C THR A 29 -3.29 -11.26 5.88
N ALA A 30 -4.16 -10.53 6.58
CA ALA A 30 -5.59 -10.49 6.27
C ALA A 30 -5.86 -9.88 4.88
N MET A 31 -5.10 -8.86 4.50
CA MET A 31 -5.15 -8.25 3.18
C MET A 31 -4.75 -9.25 2.08
N TYR A 32 -3.67 -10.03 2.24
CA TYR A 32 -3.30 -11.05 1.26
C TYR A 32 -4.33 -12.17 1.14
N ALA A 33 -4.93 -12.60 2.25
CA ALA A 33 -6.01 -13.59 2.22
C ALA A 33 -7.21 -13.12 1.37
N ARG A 34 -7.51 -11.82 1.41
CA ARG A 34 -8.53 -11.17 0.58
C ARG A 34 -8.07 -11.00 -0.87
N LEU A 35 -6.86 -10.50 -1.09
CA LEU A 35 -6.31 -10.22 -2.41
C LEU A 35 -6.18 -11.48 -3.26
N PHE A 36 -5.79 -12.60 -2.65
CA PHE A 36 -5.56 -13.87 -3.35
C PHE A 36 -6.82 -14.68 -3.64
N GLN A 37 -8.00 -14.13 -3.34
CA GLN A 37 -9.24 -14.63 -3.95
C GLN A 37 -9.26 -14.37 -5.46
N ASP A 38 -8.50 -13.38 -5.92
CA ASP A 38 -8.21 -13.18 -7.34
C ASP A 38 -7.00 -14.03 -7.75
N ALA A 39 -7.26 -15.08 -8.53
CA ALA A 39 -6.23 -16.04 -8.95
C ALA A 39 -5.19 -15.43 -9.90
N GLU A 40 -5.59 -14.47 -10.74
CA GLU A 40 -4.66 -13.80 -11.66
C GLU A 40 -3.69 -12.93 -10.89
N VAL A 41 -4.20 -12.15 -9.94
CA VAL A 41 -3.36 -11.35 -9.04
C VAL A 41 -2.46 -12.26 -8.22
N LYS A 42 -2.99 -13.34 -7.64
CA LYS A 42 -2.20 -14.30 -6.85
C LYS A 42 -1.00 -14.85 -7.64
N ALA A 43 -1.18 -15.15 -8.93
CA ALA A 43 -0.12 -15.69 -9.78
C ALA A 43 1.05 -14.73 -10.00
N MET A 44 0.87 -13.43 -9.76
CA MET A 44 1.93 -12.41 -9.86
C MET A 44 2.88 -12.41 -8.65
N PHE A 45 2.51 -13.05 -7.54
CA PHE A 45 3.29 -13.02 -6.30
C PHE A 45 4.19 -14.26 -6.15
N ASP A 46 5.37 -14.04 -5.56
CA ASP A 46 6.28 -15.09 -5.13
C ASP A 46 5.67 -15.87 -3.96
N GLN A 47 5.22 -17.10 -4.23
CA GLN A 47 4.56 -17.95 -3.25
C GLN A 47 5.51 -18.36 -2.10
N ALA A 48 6.82 -18.49 -2.34
CA ALA A 48 7.76 -18.84 -1.28
C ALA A 48 7.94 -17.68 -0.28
N ALA A 49 7.97 -16.43 -0.79
CA ALA A 49 7.96 -15.23 0.05
C ALA A 49 6.64 -15.08 0.81
N GLN A 50 5.53 -15.54 0.23
CA GLN A 50 4.24 -15.57 0.90
C GLN A 50 4.19 -16.59 2.03
N ASP A 51 4.56 -17.85 1.76
CA ASP A 51 4.49 -18.96 2.72
C ASP A 51 5.42 -18.74 3.92
N SER A 52 6.56 -18.08 3.69
CA SER A 52 7.49 -17.68 4.77
C SER A 52 7.04 -16.46 5.58
N GLY A 53 5.95 -15.80 5.18
CA GLY A 53 5.43 -14.57 5.78
C GLY A 53 6.29 -13.34 5.51
N GLU A 54 7.29 -13.44 4.63
CA GLU A 54 8.19 -12.36 4.29
C GLU A 54 7.50 -11.27 3.47
N GLN A 55 6.61 -11.66 2.56
CA GLN A 55 5.83 -10.74 1.74
C GLN A 55 4.90 -9.84 2.60
N PRO A 56 4.09 -10.38 3.54
CA PRO A 56 3.36 -9.57 4.53
C PRO A 56 4.22 -8.58 5.32
N ARG A 57 5.42 -8.99 5.76
CA ARG A 57 6.33 -8.11 6.52
C ARG A 57 6.85 -6.96 5.67
N ARG A 58 7.25 -7.23 4.42
CA ARG A 58 7.73 -6.20 3.48
C ARG A 58 6.67 -5.15 3.21
N LEU A 59 5.44 -5.58 2.92
CA LEU A 59 4.34 -4.65 2.69
C LEU A 59 4.01 -3.83 3.93
N ALA A 60 4.02 -4.46 5.11
CA ALA A 60 3.77 -3.74 6.37
C ALA A 60 4.84 -2.65 6.59
N ALA A 61 6.13 -2.98 6.40
CA ALA A 61 7.22 -2.02 6.53
C ALA A 61 7.08 -0.86 5.52
N ALA A 62 6.67 -1.13 4.28
CA ALA A 62 6.47 -0.10 3.27
C ALA A 62 5.33 0.86 3.64
N ILE A 63 4.16 0.34 4.05
CA ILE A 63 3.00 1.14 4.48
C ILE A 63 3.36 2.01 5.69
N LEU A 64 4.11 1.47 6.65
CA LEU A 64 4.54 2.20 7.85
C LEU A 64 5.55 3.28 7.52
N GLY A 65 6.56 2.98 6.71
CA GLY A 65 7.53 3.97 6.27
C GLY A 65 6.89 5.11 5.49
N TYR A 66 5.88 4.81 4.67
CA TYR A 66 5.06 5.81 4.00
C TYR A 66 4.26 6.67 4.99
N ALA A 67 3.53 6.05 5.92
CA ALA A 67 2.71 6.76 6.90
C ALA A 67 3.53 7.68 7.82
N GLU A 68 4.74 7.27 8.21
CA GLU A 68 5.68 8.07 9.01
C GLU A 68 6.22 9.29 8.25
N ASN A 69 6.25 9.24 6.92
CA ASN A 69 6.83 10.26 6.06
C ASN A 69 5.81 10.88 5.09
N ILE A 70 4.51 10.75 5.37
CA ILE A 70 3.43 11.14 4.45
C ILE A 70 3.43 12.63 4.08
N ASP A 71 4.09 13.47 4.86
CA ASP A 71 4.29 14.92 4.63
C ASP A 71 5.72 15.29 4.18
N ARG A 72 6.57 14.29 3.94
CA ARG A 72 7.97 14.45 3.50
C ARG A 72 8.31 13.40 2.45
N LEU A 73 7.51 13.31 1.40
CA LEU A 73 7.59 12.23 0.42
C LEU A 73 8.88 12.22 -0.39
N GLU A 74 9.59 13.34 -0.44
CA GLU A 74 10.93 13.45 -1.02
C GLU A 74 11.93 12.44 -0.41
N VAL A 75 11.74 12.05 0.86
CA VAL A 75 12.62 11.07 1.53
C VAL A 75 12.37 9.64 1.05
N LEU A 76 11.25 9.39 0.38
CA LEU A 76 10.87 8.06 -0.10
C LEU A 76 11.42 7.74 -1.48
N GLY A 77 12.07 8.68 -2.17
CA GLY A 77 12.49 8.51 -3.58
C GLY A 77 13.26 7.20 -3.83
N GLY A 78 14.22 6.86 -2.96
CA GLY A 78 14.97 5.61 -3.09
C GLY A 78 14.13 4.34 -2.83
N ALA A 79 13.11 4.41 -1.97
CA ALA A 79 12.19 3.30 -1.74
C ALA A 79 11.21 3.14 -2.91
N VAL A 80 10.65 4.25 -3.40
CA VAL A 80 9.76 4.30 -4.56
C VAL A 80 10.45 3.71 -5.79
N ALA A 81 11.68 4.12 -6.10
CA ALA A 81 12.43 3.59 -7.24
C ALA A 81 12.61 2.06 -7.18
N ARG A 82 12.87 1.51 -5.99
CA ARG A 82 12.97 0.04 -5.80
C ARG A 82 11.62 -0.65 -5.99
N MET A 83 10.53 -0.04 -5.54
CA MET A 83 9.18 -0.57 -5.73
C MET A 83 8.81 -0.57 -7.21
N VAL A 84 9.04 0.53 -7.92
CA VAL A 84 8.80 0.67 -9.37
C VAL A 84 9.55 -0.41 -10.15
N ALA A 85 10.85 -0.59 -9.91
CA ALA A 85 11.64 -1.63 -10.58
C ALA A 85 11.04 -3.02 -10.36
N ARG A 86 10.67 -3.36 -9.12
CA ARG A 86 10.04 -4.65 -8.81
C ARG A 86 8.67 -4.80 -9.45
N HIS A 87 7.87 -3.74 -9.48
CA HIS A 87 6.54 -3.72 -10.08
C HIS A 87 6.61 -3.95 -11.59
N VAL A 88 7.55 -3.29 -12.28
CA VAL A 88 7.83 -3.52 -13.70
C VAL A 88 8.27 -4.97 -13.96
N ASP A 89 9.22 -5.50 -13.16
CA ASP A 89 9.70 -6.89 -13.27
C ASP A 89 8.57 -7.93 -13.09
N THR A 90 7.53 -7.58 -12.33
CA THR A 90 6.39 -8.47 -12.03
C THR A 90 5.14 -8.15 -12.85
N GLY A 91 5.22 -7.22 -13.80
CA GLY A 91 4.12 -6.88 -14.70
C GLY A 91 2.94 -6.19 -14.01
N VAL A 92 3.19 -5.42 -12.94
CA VAL A 92 2.15 -4.61 -12.27
C VAL A 92 1.62 -3.54 -13.22
N LYS A 93 0.30 -3.33 -13.18
CA LYS A 93 -0.43 -2.40 -14.04
C LYS A 93 -1.37 -1.53 -13.21
N PRO A 94 -1.82 -0.38 -13.75
CA PRO A 94 -2.77 0.49 -13.06
C PRO A 94 -4.03 -0.24 -12.57
N GLU A 95 -4.55 -1.21 -13.31
CA GLU A 95 -5.74 -1.99 -12.91
C GLU A 95 -5.56 -2.88 -11.66
N HIS A 96 -4.33 -3.12 -11.22
CA HIS A 96 -4.06 -3.92 -10.01
C HIS A 96 -4.19 -3.11 -8.72
N TYR A 97 -3.94 -1.79 -8.77
CA TYR A 97 -3.97 -0.93 -7.59
C TYR A 97 -5.34 -0.87 -6.89
N PRO A 98 -6.49 -0.78 -7.60
CA PRO A 98 -7.79 -0.84 -6.95
C PRO A 98 -8.05 -2.16 -6.23
N LYS A 99 -7.51 -3.29 -6.72
CA LYS A 99 -7.67 -4.62 -6.09
C LYS A 99 -6.95 -4.68 -4.75
N VAL A 100 -5.75 -4.10 -4.69
CA VAL A 100 -4.96 -3.97 -3.46
C VAL A 100 -5.69 -3.09 -2.42
N ALA A 101 -6.26 -1.95 -2.83
CA ALA A 101 -7.05 -1.09 -1.94
C ALA A 101 -8.29 -1.81 -1.38
N ALA A 102 -9.03 -2.51 -2.25
CA ALA A 102 -10.23 -3.28 -1.89
C ALA A 102 -9.93 -4.43 -0.91
N ALA A 103 -8.70 -4.95 -0.92
CA ALA A 103 -8.24 -5.94 0.06
C ALA A 103 -7.71 -5.30 1.35
N LEU A 104 -6.97 -4.18 1.25
CA LEU A 104 -6.28 -3.54 2.37
C LEU A 104 -7.23 -2.82 3.33
N LEU A 105 -8.14 -1.98 2.83
CA LEU A 105 -8.98 -1.15 3.70
C LEU A 105 -9.91 -1.98 4.60
N PRO A 106 -10.57 -3.05 4.11
CA PRO A 106 -11.32 -3.95 4.99
C PRO A 106 -10.42 -4.70 5.98
N ALA A 107 -9.21 -5.13 5.56
CA ALA A 107 -8.27 -5.81 6.44
C ALA A 107 -7.80 -4.92 7.61
N ILE A 108 -7.63 -3.61 7.38
CA ILE A 108 -7.36 -2.65 8.45
C ILE A 108 -8.51 -2.66 9.47
N ARG A 109 -9.77 -2.64 8.99
CA ARG A 109 -10.94 -2.67 9.87
C ARG A 109 -11.10 -3.98 10.63
N ASP A 110 -10.89 -5.11 9.98
CA ASP A 110 -10.97 -6.42 10.64
C ASP A 110 -10.01 -6.53 11.83
N VAL A 111 -8.79 -6.00 11.66
CA VAL A 111 -7.72 -6.16 12.65
C VAL A 111 -7.76 -5.10 13.74
N LEU A 112 -8.05 -3.84 13.39
CA LEU A 112 -8.06 -2.74 14.36
C LEU A 112 -9.44 -2.53 15.01
N GLY A 113 -10.50 -3.10 14.45
CA GLY A 113 -11.88 -2.91 14.89
C GLY A 113 -12.47 -1.57 14.43
N GLU A 114 -13.80 -1.50 14.39
CA GLU A 114 -14.54 -0.33 13.89
C GLU A 114 -14.35 0.93 14.73
N GLN A 115 -13.98 0.78 16.01
CA GLN A 115 -13.73 1.89 16.92
C GLN A 115 -12.43 2.63 16.58
N VAL A 116 -11.44 1.93 16.03
CA VAL A 116 -10.15 2.50 15.62
C VAL A 116 -10.17 2.81 14.12
N ALA A 117 -10.60 1.85 13.30
CA ALA A 117 -10.73 1.98 11.85
C ALA A 117 -12.12 2.49 11.45
N THR A 118 -12.48 3.67 11.98
CA THR A 118 -13.71 4.38 11.64
C THR A 118 -13.78 4.72 10.14
N ASP A 119 -14.95 5.11 9.64
CA ASP A 119 -15.09 5.48 8.22
C ASP A 119 -14.17 6.64 7.83
N ALA A 120 -13.97 7.61 8.73
CA ALA A 120 -13.05 8.72 8.51
C ALA A 120 -11.58 8.26 8.43
N VAL A 121 -11.21 7.26 9.26
CA VAL A 121 -9.87 6.66 9.22
C VAL A 121 -9.68 5.90 7.91
N LEU A 122 -10.62 5.04 7.51
CA LEU A 122 -10.51 4.32 6.24
C LEU A 122 -10.49 5.25 5.02
N ALA A 123 -11.28 6.33 5.04
CA ALA A 123 -11.25 7.33 3.97
C ALA A 123 -9.87 7.99 3.86
N ALA A 124 -9.28 8.41 4.99
CA ALA A 124 -7.95 9.01 5.00
C ALA A 124 -6.86 8.03 4.52
N TRP A 125 -6.91 6.76 4.94
CA TRP A 125 -5.99 5.73 4.45
C TRP A 125 -6.21 5.42 2.97
N GLY A 126 -7.45 5.47 2.48
CA GLY A 126 -7.77 5.32 1.06
C GLY A 126 -7.19 6.45 0.21
N GLU A 127 -7.35 7.69 0.64
CA GLU A 127 -6.74 8.85 -0.02
C GLU A 127 -5.21 8.76 -0.03
N ALA A 128 -4.61 8.40 1.10
CA ALA A 128 -3.17 8.22 1.24
C ALA A 128 -2.65 7.09 0.32
N TYR A 129 -3.36 5.97 0.28
CA TYR A 129 -3.04 4.88 -0.64
C TYR A 129 -3.11 5.34 -2.10
N GLN A 130 -4.19 6.01 -2.50
CA GLN A 130 -4.37 6.48 -3.87
C GLN A 130 -3.26 7.45 -4.28
N PHE A 131 -2.88 8.35 -3.37
CA PHE A 131 -1.81 9.29 -3.63
C PHE A 131 -0.46 8.60 -3.91
N LEU A 132 -0.11 7.56 -3.14
CA LEU A 132 1.09 6.77 -3.40
C LEU A 132 0.95 5.95 -4.70
N ALA A 133 -0.23 5.38 -4.95
CA ALA A 133 -0.52 4.63 -6.16
C ALA A 133 -0.31 5.48 -7.41
N ASP A 134 -0.79 6.72 -7.43
CA ASP A 134 -0.64 7.65 -8.56
C ASP A 134 0.85 7.94 -8.86
N ILE A 135 1.67 8.10 -7.82
CA ILE A 135 3.13 8.30 -7.96
C ILE A 135 3.77 7.06 -8.59
N LEU A 136 3.46 5.87 -8.08
CA LEU A 136 4.03 4.63 -8.57
C LEU A 136 3.61 4.34 -10.01
N ILE A 137 2.31 4.50 -10.32
CA ILE A 137 1.75 4.33 -11.66
C ILE A 137 2.45 5.24 -12.67
N ALA A 138 2.66 6.51 -12.33
CA ALA A 138 3.34 7.45 -13.22
C ALA A 138 4.79 7.02 -13.52
N GLN A 139 5.55 6.63 -12.49
CA GLN A 139 6.94 6.19 -12.66
C GLN A 139 7.05 4.82 -13.35
N GLU A 140 6.11 3.92 -13.10
CA GLU A 140 6.03 2.63 -13.80
C GLU A 140 5.75 2.83 -15.28
N ALA A 141 4.85 3.75 -15.65
CA ALA A 141 4.57 4.07 -17.03
C ALA A 141 5.82 4.59 -17.77
N GLU A 142 6.61 5.45 -17.13
CA GLU A 142 7.90 5.91 -17.67
C GLU A 142 8.90 4.76 -17.84
N ALA A 143 9.00 3.88 -16.85
CA ALA A 143 9.89 2.73 -16.88
C ALA A 143 9.50 1.72 -17.99
N TYR A 144 8.21 1.45 -18.17
CA TYR A 144 7.71 0.62 -19.27
C TYR A 144 8.00 1.25 -20.63
N ALA A 145 7.82 2.56 -20.77
CA ALA A 145 8.11 3.27 -22.02
C ALA A 145 9.61 3.27 -22.38
N ALA A 146 10.49 3.31 -21.38
CA ALA A 146 11.95 3.26 -21.58
C ALA A 146 12.46 1.86 -21.94
N ALA A 147 11.71 0.81 -21.61
CA ALA A 147 12.06 -0.58 -21.90
C ALA A 147 11.48 -1.11 -23.24
N ALA A 148 10.61 -0.32 -23.89
CA ALA A 148 10.00 -0.62 -25.19
C ALA A 148 10.91 -0.21 -26.35
#